data_AF-A0A8H4WME0-F1
#
_entry.id   AF-A0A8H4WME0-F1
#
_cell.length_a   1.000
_cell.length_b   1.000
_cell.length_c   1.000
_cell.angle_alpha   90.00
_cell.angle_beta   90.00
_cell.angle_gamma   90.00
#
_symmetry.space_group_name_H-M   'P 1'
#
loop_
_entity.id
_entity.type
_entity.pdbx_description
1 polymer ?
#
loop_
_entity_poly.entity_id
_entity_poly.type
_entity_poly.pdbx_seq_one_letter_code
_entity_poly.pdbx_strand_id
1 'polypeptide(L)'
;MSATTEGIRTAAKDTGHPEPEILTIKTDVSIPEGVDALAEKVQNSFGYLDIVINNAVFMKMVPIAESDPADWLQALTAGVFGPSLIAKAMAP
;
A
#
# COMPACT_ATOMS: atom_id res chain seq x y z
N MET A 1 -11.06 -0.13 12.26
CA MET A 1 -11.11 -0.95 11.03
C MET A 1 -10.69 -0.04 9.87
N SER A 2 -9.90 -0.52 8.91
CA SER A 2 -9.50 0.32 7.75
C SER A 2 -10.71 0.49 6.82
N ALA A 3 -10.92 1.69 6.28
CA ALA A 3 -11.97 1.95 5.29
C ALA A 3 -11.85 1.04 4.06
N THR A 4 -10.61 0.63 3.71
CA THR A 4 -10.35 -0.33 2.63
C THR A 4 -10.93 -1.72 2.93
N THR A 5 -10.82 -2.19 4.18
CA THR A 5 -11.36 -3.50 4.58
C THR A 5 -12.88 -3.53 4.48
N GLU A 6 -13.54 -2.44 4.89
CA GLU A 6 -15.00 -2.29 4.73
C GLU A 6 -15.38 -2.21 3.26
N GLY A 7 -14.64 -1.45 2.45
CA GLY A 7 -14.86 -1.36 1.01
C GLY A 7 -14.77 -2.71 0.29
N ILE A 8 -13.77 -3.55 0.63
CA ILE A 8 -13.62 -4.89 0.06
C ILE A 8 -14.83 -5.79 0.42
N ARG A 9 -15.27 -5.76 1.69
CA ARG A 9 -16.42 -6.55 2.15
C ARG A 9 -17.71 -6.14 1.45
N THR A 10 -17.94 -4.83 1.34
CA THR A 10 -19.11 -4.28 0.63
C THR A 10 -19.07 -4.67 -0.85
N ALA A 11 -17.93 -4.51 -1.52
CA ALA A 11 -17.80 -4.87 -2.93
C ALA A 11 -18.06 -6.38 -3.18
N ALA A 12 -17.54 -7.26 -2.32
CA ALA A 12 -17.81 -8.70 -2.40
C ALA A 12 -19.31 -9.00 -2.24
N LYS A 13 -19.95 -8.39 -1.24
CA LYS A 13 -21.41 -8.53 -1.01
C LYS A 13 -22.23 -8.04 -2.21
N ASP A 14 -21.93 -6.85 -2.72
CA ASP A 14 -22.70 -6.21 -3.80
C ASP A 14 -22.58 -6.98 -5.13
N THR A 15 -21.52 -7.76 -5.29
CA THR A 15 -21.27 -8.61 -6.46
C THR A 15 -21.67 -10.08 -6.25
N GLY A 16 -22.20 -10.44 -5.08
CA GLY A 16 -22.64 -11.80 -4.76
C GLY A 16 -21.51 -12.81 -4.54
N HIS A 17 -20.29 -12.33 -4.27
CA HIS A 17 -19.15 -13.18 -3.90
C HIS A 17 -19.11 -13.43 -2.39
N PRO A 18 -18.56 -14.59 -1.94
CA PRO A 18 -18.30 -14.80 -0.53
C PRO A 18 -17.33 -13.75 0.00
N GLU A 19 -17.39 -13.48 1.30
CA GLU A 19 -16.42 -12.59 1.92
C GLU A 19 -15.00 -13.14 1.75
N PRO A 20 -14.06 -12.34 1.20
CA PRO A 20 -12.69 -12.82 1.00
C PRO A 20 -11.95 -12.92 2.33
N GLU A 21 -10.90 -13.73 2.36
CA GLU A 21 -9.91 -13.65 3.42
C GLU A 21 -9.14 -12.32 3.30
N ILE A 22 -9.08 -11.56 4.40
CA ILE A 22 -8.45 -10.23 4.42
C ILE A 22 -7.37 -10.20 5.50
N LEU A 23 -6.11 -10.10 5.07
CA LEU A 23 -4.98 -9.85 5.95
C LEU A 23 -4.64 -8.35 5.97
N THR A 24 -4.79 -7.71 7.13
CA THR A 24 -4.42 -6.29 7.30
C THR A 24 -3.05 -6.17 7.96
N ILE A 25 -2.11 -5.50 7.30
CA ILE A 25 -0.75 -5.28 7.80
C ILE A 25 -0.51 -3.78 7.87
N LYS A 26 -0.11 -3.29 9.06
CA LYS A 26 0.33 -1.91 9.23
C LYS A 26 1.77 -1.80 8.73
N THR A 27 1.98 -1.07 7.64
CA THR A 27 3.29 -0.87 7.03
C THR A 27 3.42 0.57 6.53
N ASP A 28 4.58 1.18 6.76
CA ASP A 28 5.01 2.36 6.03
C ASP A 28 5.86 1.90 4.84
N VAL A 29 5.36 2.10 3.62
CA VAL A 29 6.02 1.62 2.40
C VAL A 29 7.30 2.40 2.08
N SER A 30 7.56 3.52 2.76
CA SER A 30 8.81 4.27 2.60
C SER A 30 9.99 3.70 3.39
N ILE A 31 9.74 2.72 4.27
CA ILE A 31 10.76 2.12 5.14
C ILE A 31 11.10 0.71 4.63
N PRO A 32 12.33 0.46 4.15
CA PRO A 32 12.73 -0.83 3.60
C PRO A 32 12.43 -2.01 4.51
N GLU A 33 12.77 -1.91 5.80
CA GLU A 33 12.56 -2.99 6.77
C GLU A 33 11.07 -3.30 6.98
N GLY A 34 10.21 -2.27 6.85
CA GLY A 34 8.76 -2.43 6.92
C GLY A 34 8.20 -3.17 5.71
N VAL A 35 8.78 -2.93 4.53
CA VAL A 35 8.43 -3.61 3.28
C VAL A 35 8.89 -5.06 3.29
N ASP A 36 10.09 -5.34 3.79
CA ASP A 36 10.59 -6.72 3.93
C ASP A 36 9.70 -7.54 4.87
N ALA A 37 9.33 -6.98 6.02
CA ALA A 37 8.41 -7.63 6.96
C ALA A 37 6.99 -7.80 6.39
N LEU A 38 6.56 -6.91 5.48
CA LEU A 38 5.30 -7.04 4.75
C LEU A 38 5.37 -8.24 3.78
N ALA A 39 6.44 -8.34 2.99
CA ALA A 39 6.64 -9.43 2.03
C ALA A 39 6.67 -10.80 2.73
N GLU A 40 7.40 -10.91 3.84
CA GLU A 40 7.44 -12.14 4.63
C GLU A 40 6.05 -12.57 5.12
N LYS A 41 5.24 -11.63 5.61
CA LYS A 41 3.88 -11.92 6.08
C LYS A 41 2.96 -12.36 4.94
N VAL A 42 3.02 -11.70 3.78
CA VAL A 42 2.22 -12.09 2.61
C VAL A 42 2.60 -13.51 2.17
N GLN A 43 3.90 -13.80 2.08
CA GLN A 43 4.39 -15.14 1.72
C GLN A 43 3.93 -16.21 2.72
N ASN A 44 4.01 -15.93 4.02
CA ASN A 44 3.63 -16.89 5.06
C ASN A 44 2.11 -17.12 5.14
N SER A 45 1.29 -16.12 4.81
CA SER A 45 -0.17 -16.23 4.89
C SER A 45 -0.80 -16.81 3.63
N PHE A 46 -0.36 -16.39 2.44
CA PHE A 46 -0.99 -16.78 1.18
C PHE A 46 -0.11 -17.68 0.31
N GLY A 47 1.21 -17.57 0.41
CA GLY A 47 2.17 -18.39 -0.35
C GLY A 47 2.38 -17.96 -1.80
N TYR A 48 1.56 -17.06 -2.34
CA TYR A 48 1.64 -16.52 -3.69
C TYR A 48 1.14 -15.07 -3.74
N LEU A 49 1.45 -14.37 -4.85
CA LEU A 49 1.04 -13.00 -5.10
C LEU A 49 0.83 -12.79 -6.61
N ASP A 50 -0.39 -12.43 -7.00
CA ASP A 50 -0.73 -12.20 -8.42
C ASP A 50 -0.71 -10.71 -8.80
N ILE A 51 -1.15 -9.84 -7.89
CA ILE A 51 -1.40 -8.43 -8.18
C ILE A 51 -0.89 -7.57 -7.02
N VAL A 52 -0.15 -6.51 -7.36
CA VAL A 52 0.24 -5.44 -6.44
C VAL A 52 -0.43 -4.14 -6.90
N ILE A 53 -1.10 -3.46 -5.96
CA ILE A 53 -1.70 -2.14 -6.20
C ILE A 53 -0.98 -1.12 -5.31
N ASN A 54 -0.05 -0.36 -5.91
CA ASN A 54 0.65 0.74 -5.24
C ASN A 54 -0.25 1.97 -5.12
N ASN A 55 -1.10 2.00 -4.08
CA ASN A 55 -2.04 3.09 -3.81
C ASN A 55 -1.58 4.07 -2.72
N ALA A 56 -0.58 3.70 -1.90
CA ALA A 56 -0.09 4.56 -0.83
C ALA A 56 0.58 5.82 -1.41
N VAL A 57 0.13 7.01 -0.99
CA VAL A 57 0.68 8.29 -1.43
C VAL A 57 0.50 9.33 -0.33
N PHE A 58 1.46 10.24 -0.24
CA PHE A 58 1.30 11.50 0.50
C PHE A 58 1.15 12.63 -0.51
N MET A 59 0.16 13.49 -0.31
CA MET A 59 -0.06 14.64 -1.18
C MET A 59 -0.60 15.82 -0.39
N LYS A 60 -0.04 17.00 -0.65
CA LYS A 60 -0.53 18.26 -0.14
C LYS A 60 -0.80 19.20 -1.31
N MET A 61 -2.05 19.66 -1.44
CA MET A 61 -2.46 20.53 -2.54
C MET A 61 -2.39 21.99 -2.12
N VAL A 62 -1.31 22.66 -2.51
CA VAL A 62 -1.09 24.10 -2.32
C VAL A 62 -0.49 24.70 -3.60
N PRO A 63 -0.61 26.02 -3.84
CA PRO A 63 0.11 26.68 -4.92
C PRO A 63 1.61 26.35 -4.86
N ILE A 64 2.25 26.12 -6.00
CA ILE A 64 3.67 25.73 -6.04
C ILE A 64 4.59 26.74 -5.32
N ALA A 65 4.27 28.04 -5.43
CA ALA A 65 5.01 29.12 -4.76
C ALA A 65 4.90 29.09 -3.23
N GLU A 66 3.91 28.40 -2.68
CA GLU A 66 3.63 28.25 -1.25
C GLU A 66 3.98 26.84 -0.74
N SER A 67 4.46 25.95 -1.61
CA SER A 67 4.76 24.56 -1.25
C SER A 67 6.06 24.45 -0.47
N ASP A 68 6.08 23.55 0.53
CA ASP A 68 7.29 23.19 1.25
C ASP A 68 8.04 22.09 0.47
N PRO A 69 9.34 22.27 0.15
CA PRO A 69 10.15 21.20 -0.40
C PRO A 69 10.12 19.88 0.40
N ALA A 70 9.92 19.93 1.72
CA ALA A 70 9.78 18.74 2.54
C ALA A 70 8.51 17.94 2.23
N ASP A 71 7.39 18.61 1.93
CA ASP A 71 6.14 17.96 1.52
C ASP A 71 6.34 17.23 0.17
N TRP A 72 7.11 17.82 -0.75
CA TRP A 72 7.46 17.19 -2.02
C TRP A 72 8.35 15.96 -1.84
N LEU A 73 9.38 16.06 -1.00
CA LEU A 73 10.23 14.91 -0.67
C LEU A 73 9.42 13.78 -0.05
N GLN A 74 8.48 14.11 0.84
CA GLN A 74 7.59 13.09 1.42
C GLN A 74 6.69 12.44 0.38
N ALA A 75 6.11 13.22 -0.54
CA ALA A 75 5.29 12.70 -1.64
C ALA A 75 6.09 11.76 -2.56
N LEU A 76 7.30 12.15 -2.96
CA LEU A 76 8.20 11.31 -3.76
C LEU A 76 8.63 10.06 -3.00
N THR A 77 8.90 10.17 -1.70
CA THR A 77 9.33 9.03 -0.89
C THR A 77 8.19 8.01 -0.77
N ALA A 78 6.97 8.46 -0.43
CA ALA A 78 5.82 7.56 -0.29
C ALA A 78 5.32 7.01 -1.64
N GLY A 79 5.20 7.87 -2.66
CA GLY A 79 4.54 7.55 -3.93
C GLY A 79 5.48 7.09 -5.06
N VAL A 80 6.79 7.21 -4.91
CA VAL A 80 7.77 6.74 -5.92
C VAL A 80 8.75 5.74 -5.31
N PHE A 81 9.45 6.13 -4.24
CA PHE A 81 10.41 5.24 -3.60
C PHE A 81 9.72 4.03 -2.96
N GLY A 82 8.60 4.23 -2.27
CA GLY A 82 7.82 3.14 -1.69
C GLY A 82 7.39 2.07 -2.70
N PRO A 83 6.73 2.43 -3.83
CA PRO A 83 6.43 1.48 -4.90
C PRO A 83 7.66 0.74 -5.44
N SER A 84 8.83 1.39 -5.50
CA SER A 84 10.07 0.73 -5.92
C SER A 84 10.54 -0.34 -4.94
N LEU A 85 10.41 -0.10 -3.63
CA LEU A 85 10.71 -1.07 -2.59
C LEU A 85 9.74 -2.25 -2.65
N ILE A 86 8.43 -1.97 -2.77
CA ILE A 86 7.40 -3.00 -2.88
C ILE A 86 7.66 -3.87 -4.12
N ALA A 87 7.89 -3.26 -5.28
CA ALA A 87 8.15 -4.02 -6.51
C ALA A 87 9.39 -4.90 -6.38
N LYS A 88 10.46 -4.40 -5.75
CA LYS A 88 11.67 -5.19 -5.50
C LYS A 88 11.42 -6.37 -4.55
N ALA A 89 10.69 -6.15 -3.45
CA ALA A 89 10.46 -7.17 -2.43
C ALA A 89 9.45 -8.25 -2.86
N MET A 90 8.54 -7.90 -3.78
CA MET A 90 7.44 -8.75 -4.24
C MET A 90 7.67 -9.37 -5.62
N ALA A 91 8.77 -9.02 -6.29
CA ALA A 91 9.13 -9.61 -7.58
C ALA A 91 9.57 -11.09 -7.41
N PRO A 92 9.42 -11.92 -8.47
CA PRO A 92 9.90 -13.30 -8.48
C PRO A 92 11.42 -13.46 -8.31
#